data_AF-A0A349K4Z3-F1
#
_entry.id   AF-A0A349K4Z3-F1
#
_cell.length_a   1.000
_cell.length_b   1.000
_cell.length_c   1.000
_cell.angle_alpha   90.00
_cell.angle_beta   90.00
_cell.angle_gamma   90.00
#
_symmetry.space_group_name_H-M   'P 1'
#
loop_
_entity.id
_entity.type
_entity.pdbx_description
1 polymer ?
#
loop_
_entity_poly.entity_id
_entity_poly.type
_entity_poly.pdbx_seq_one_letter_code
_entity_poly.pdbx_strand_id
1 'polypeptide(L)'
;MVQVARKYQRICQTGTQYRSHGSNRAMAEFIAAGKLGEVKLAFCMVGKRRGSIGTRGKFDPPKSVDYDLFCGPAPLAPVTR
;
A
#
# COMPACT_ATOMS: atom_id res chain seq x y z
N MET A 1 -11.47 -7.32 3.51
CA MET A 1 -10.85 -6.43 4.54
C MET A 1 -11.89 -5.61 5.31
N VAL A 2 -12.60 -4.65 4.71
CA VAL A 2 -13.50 -3.74 5.46
C VAL A 2 -14.67 -4.46 6.15
N GLN A 3 -15.36 -5.37 5.45
CA GLN A 3 -16.48 -6.13 6.03
C GLN A 3 -16.04 -7.00 7.21
N VAL A 4 -14.90 -7.67 7.09
CA VAL A 4 -14.30 -8.50 8.15
C VAL A 4 -13.88 -7.64 9.35
N ALA A 5 -13.22 -6.51 9.10
CA ALA A 5 -12.85 -5.55 10.14
C ALA A 5 -14.07 -5.07 10.95
N ARG A 6 -15.19 -4.77 10.28
CA ARG A 6 -16.46 -4.42 10.94
C ARG A 6 -17.05 -5.58 11.74
N LYS A 7 -17.10 -6.78 11.16
CA LYS A 7 -17.67 -7.98 11.81
C LYS A 7 -16.95 -8.34 13.11
N TYR A 8 -15.63 -8.24 13.14
CA TYR A 8 -14.80 -8.63 14.29
C TYR A 8 -14.33 -7.44 15.13
N GLN A 9 -14.87 -6.24 14.89
CA GLN A 9 -14.46 -4.99 15.55
C GLN A 9 -12.94 -4.78 15.57
N ARG A 10 -12.30 -5.00 14.43
CA ARG A 10 -10.86 -4.80 14.23
C ARG A 10 -10.58 -3.55 13.42
N ILE A 11 -9.43 -2.93 13.69
CA ILE A 11 -8.91 -1.83 12.90
C ILE A 11 -8.17 -2.43 11.70
N CYS A 12 -8.51 -1.96 10.51
CA CYS A 12 -7.81 -2.28 9.28
C CYS A 12 -7.21 -1.01 8.71
N GLN A 13 -5.90 -0.82 8.90
CA GLN A 13 -5.15 0.26 8.28
C GLN A 13 -4.68 -0.16 6.89
N THR A 14 -4.85 0.73 5.90
CA THR A 14 -4.28 0.56 4.56
C THR A 14 -3.15 1.58 4.37
N GLY A 15 -2.22 1.28 3.45
CA GLY A 15 -1.07 2.14 3.15
C GLY A 15 -1.41 3.43 2.39
N THR A 16 -2.44 4.16 2.80
CA THR A 16 -2.87 5.42 2.17
C THR A 16 -2.31 6.65 2.89
N GLN A 17 -1.09 6.58 3.43
CA GLN A 17 -0.46 7.71 4.12
C GLN A 17 -0.36 9.00 3.29
N TYR A 18 -0.38 8.88 1.94
CA TYR A 18 -0.36 10.04 1.06
C TYR A 18 -1.55 10.98 1.27
N ARG A 19 -2.70 10.49 1.76
CA ARG A 19 -3.88 11.30 2.05
C ARG A 19 -3.67 12.29 3.21
N SER A 20 -2.69 12.05 4.07
CA SER A 20 -2.36 12.92 5.20
C SER A 20 -1.39 14.05 4.83
N HIS A 21 -0.82 14.07 3.61
CA HIS A 21 -0.04 15.20 3.14
C HIS A 21 -0.90 16.47 3.09
N GLY A 22 -0.34 17.59 3.54
CA GLY A 22 -1.08 18.86 3.64
C GLY A 22 -1.74 19.30 2.33
N SER A 23 -1.05 19.15 1.20
CA SER A 23 -1.59 19.47 -0.13
C SER A 23 -2.82 18.62 -0.48
N ASN A 24 -2.77 17.32 -0.21
CA ASN A 24 -3.87 16.40 -0.50
C ASN A 24 -5.05 16.63 0.45
N ARG A 25 -4.78 16.97 1.72
CA ARG A 25 -5.82 17.30 2.68
C ARG A 25 -6.55 18.59 2.28
N ALA A 26 -5.81 19.64 1.93
CA ALA A 26 -6.37 20.90 1.44
C ALA A 26 -7.17 20.70 0.15
N MET A 27 -6.68 19.87 -0.78
CA MET A 27 -7.41 19.54 -2.01
C MET A 27 -8.73 18.82 -1.69
N ALA A 28 -8.72 17.86 -0.77
CA ALA A 28 -9.92 17.14 -0.37
C ALA A 28 -10.97 18.09 0.25
N GLU A 29 -10.54 19.01 1.12
CA GLU A 29 -11.40 20.05 1.70
C GLU A 29 -11.98 20.97 0.63
N PHE A 30 -11.17 21.39 -0.35
CA PHE A 30 -11.60 22.24 -1.45
C PHE A 30 -12.67 21.57 -2.33
N ILE A 31 -12.48 20.29 -2.66
CA ILE A 31 -13.44 19.49 -3.44
C ILE A 31 -14.73 19.29 -2.64
N ALA A 32 -14.62 18.92 -1.36
CA ALA A 32 -15.79 18.71 -0.49
C ALA A 32 -16.61 19.98 -0.29
N ALA A 33 -15.97 21.15 -0.29
CA ALA A 33 -16.63 22.46 -0.26
C ALA A 33 -17.32 22.84 -1.58
N GLY A 34 -17.33 21.97 -2.59
CA GLY A 34 -17.99 22.20 -3.87
C GLY A 34 -17.28 23.21 -4.78
N LYS A 35 -16.09 23.69 -4.40
CA LYS A 35 -15.40 24.78 -5.10
C LYS A 35 -14.87 24.41 -6.49
N LEU A 36 -14.78 23.11 -6.78
CA LEU A 36 -14.39 22.58 -8.10
C LEU A 36 -15.59 22.33 -9.03
N GLY A 37 -16.82 22.40 -8.51
CA GLY A 37 -18.03 21.99 -9.22
C GLY A 37 -18.15 20.47 -9.37
N GLU A 38 -18.94 20.01 -10.34
CA GLU A 38 -19.14 18.59 -10.64
C GLU A 38 -17.90 17.98 -11.30
N VAL A 39 -17.24 17.05 -10.61
CA VAL A 39 -16.07 16.33 -11.14
C VAL A 39 -16.54 15.17 -12.03
N LYS A 40 -16.38 15.30 -13.34
CA LYS A 40 -16.80 14.28 -14.32
C LYS A 40 -15.72 13.23 -14.63
N LEU A 41 -14.45 13.59 -14.43
CA LEU A 41 -13.31 12.71 -14.71
C LEU A 41 -12.16 13.03 -13.76
N ALA A 42 -11.52 11.98 -13.24
CA ALA A 42 -10.23 12.07 -12.55
C ALA A 42 -9.26 11.09 -13.20
N PHE A 43 -8.10 11.59 -13.63
CA PHE A 43 -7.01 10.78 -14.19
C PHE A 43 -5.78 10.91 -13.31
N CYS A 44 -5.17 9.79 -12.93
CA CYS A 44 -3.95 9.75 -12.15
C CYS A 44 -2.99 8.74 -12.77
N MET A 45 -1.76 9.18 -13.05
CA MET A 45 -0.68 8.32 -13.48
C MET A 45 0.44 8.38 -12.43
N VAL A 46 0.83 7.23 -11.91
CA VAL A 46 1.95 7.12 -10.97
C VAL A 46 3.13 6.47 -11.70
N GLY A 47 3.88 7.28 -12.44
CA GLY A 47 5.14 6.86 -13.05
C GLY A 47 6.30 7.24 -12.14
N LYS A 48 6.87 6.27 -11.42
CA LYS A 48 8.15 6.46 -10.72
C LYS A 48 9.24 5.74 -11.50
N ARG A 49 10.36 6.43 -11.76
CA ARG A 49 11.54 5.78 -12.34
C ARG A 49 12.01 4.71 -11.35
N ARG A 50 12.02 3.46 -11.80
CA ARG A 50 12.44 2.31 -11.00
C ARG A 50 13.65 1.69 -11.66
N GLY A 51 14.68 1.39 -10.87
CA GLY A 51 15.80 0.57 -11.34
C GLY A 51 15.39 -0.88 -11.57
N SER A 52 16.34 -1.70 -12.05
CA SER A 52 16.15 -3.15 -12.12
C SER A 52 15.85 -3.71 -10.73
N ILE A 53 14.98 -4.73 -10.67
CA ILE A 53 14.67 -5.48 -9.45
C ILE A 53 15.60 -6.66 -9.22
N GLY A 54 16.72 -6.71 -9.93
CA GLY A 54 17.71 -7.77 -9.84
C GLY A 54 17.45 -8.96 -10.77
N THR A 55 18.28 -9.98 -10.64
CA THR A 55 18.26 -11.23 -11.43
C THR A 55 17.25 -12.22 -10.85
N ARG A 56 16.84 -13.22 -11.64
CA ARG A 56 16.04 -14.35 -11.13
C ARG A 56 16.96 -15.33 -10.40
N GLY A 57 16.47 -15.94 -9.33
CA GLY A 57 17.26 -16.86 -8.54
C GLY A 57 16.61 -17.25 -7.22
N LYS A 58 17.29 -18.14 -6.51
CA LYS A 58 17.04 -18.45 -5.10
C LYS A 58 18.00 -17.63 -4.25
N PHE A 59 17.49 -17.05 -3.18
CA PHE A 59 18.24 -16.22 -2.25
C PHE A 59 18.01 -16.70 -0.83
N ASP A 60 19.00 -16.45 0.02
CA ASP A 60 18.84 -16.65 1.46
C ASP A 60 18.05 -15.47 2.05
N PRO A 61 17.16 -15.73 3.02
CA PRO A 61 16.55 -14.65 3.80
C PRO A 61 17.64 -13.76 4.44
N PRO A 62 17.46 -12.43 4.48
CA PRO A 62 18.40 -11.56 5.16
C PRO A 62 18.54 -11.95 6.63
N LYS A 63 19.76 -11.95 7.18
CA LYS A 63 20.04 -12.33 8.57
C LYS A 63 19.28 -11.49 9.61
N SER A 64 18.86 -10.28 9.23
CA SER A 64 18.08 -9.37 10.08
C SER A 64 16.58 -9.66 10.08
N VAL A 65 16.11 -10.64 9.30
CA VAL A 65 14.70 -11.00 9.15
C VAL A 65 14.48 -12.39 9.74
N ASP A 66 13.58 -12.48 10.71
CA ASP A 66 13.00 -13.76 11.11
C ASP A 66 12.09 -14.26 9.99
N TYR A 67 12.60 -15.20 9.20
CA TYR A 67 11.91 -15.68 8.01
C TYR A 67 10.72 -16.58 8.34
N ASP A 68 10.80 -17.30 9.46
CA ASP A 68 9.69 -18.14 9.95
C ASP A 68 8.50 -17.26 10.34
N LEU A 69 8.78 -16.21 11.12
CA LEU A 69 7.75 -15.23 11.47
C LEU A 69 7.18 -14.53 10.23
N PHE A 70 8.00 -14.22 9.23
CA PHE A 70 7.56 -13.58 7.98
C PHE A 70 6.63 -14.47 7.15
N CYS A 71 6.95 -15.76 7.01
CA CYS A 71 6.12 -16.74 6.31
C CYS A 71 4.83 -17.07 7.07
N GLY A 72 4.86 -16.98 8.40
CA GLY A 72 3.73 -17.29 9.26
C GLY A 72 3.29 -18.75 9.09
N PRO A 73 1.99 -19.05 8.92
CA PRO A 73 1.51 -20.42 8.80
C PRO A 73 1.82 -21.09 7.45
N ALA A 74 2.44 -20.38 6.50
CA ALA A 74 2.80 -20.93 5.20
C ALA A 74 4.10 -21.77 5.29
N PRO A 75 4.28 -22.81 4.45
CA PRO A 75 5.53 -23.57 4.41
C PRO A 75 6.74 -22.68 4.10
N LEU A 76 7.87 -22.97 4.75
CA LEU A 76 9.14 -22.34 4.44
C LEU A 76 9.58 -22.72 3.03
N ALA A 77 9.58 -21.73 2.14
CA ALA A 77 10.05 -21.86 0.76
C ALA A 77 11.32 -21.01 0.55
N PRO A 78 12.20 -21.35 -0.40
CA PRO A 78 13.32 -20.49 -0.75
C PRO A 78 12.82 -19.09 -1.17
N VAL A 79 13.57 -18.03 -0.83
CA VAL A 79 13.26 -16.70 -1.35
C VAL A 79 13.55 -16.70 -2.85
N THR A 80 12.50 -16.60 -3.67
CA THR A 80 12.62 -16.60 -5.13
C THR A 80 12.22 -15.27 -5.74
N ARG A 81 12.82 -14.95 -6.89
CA ARG A 81 12.35 -13.92 -7.82
C ARG A 81 12.06 -14.49 -9.21
#